data_AF-A0A6G9NEY9-F1
#
_entry.id   AF-A0A6G9NEY9-F1
#
_cell.length_a   1.000
_cell.length_b   1.000
_cell.length_c   1.000
_cell.angle_alpha   90.00
_cell.angle_beta   90.00
_cell.angle_gamma   90.00
#
_symmetry.space_group_name_H-M   'P 1'
#
loop_
_entity.id
_entity.type
_entity.pdbx_description
1 polymer ?
#
loop_
_entity_poly.entity_id
_entity_poly.type
_entity_poly.pdbx_seq_one_letter_code
_entity_poly.pdbx_strand_id
1 'polypeptide(L)'
;MARDDASEPAARLIFVYNADSGVWPWIEGMAQKLFAPERYPCSLCLLTYGRLMMYSDWRRFVFRLPLEKVFLHRDEAARKGLSAEWPAVLLDTGRGEPIVLVSAAELNAMQHRQALMALLLERLKETGVLAR
;
A
#
# COMPACT_ATOMS: atom_id res chain seq x y z
N MET A 1 11.78 -1.65 -40.09
CA MET A 1 10.69 -1.22 -39.20
C MET A 1 10.34 -2.37 -38.27
N ALA A 2 11.15 -2.61 -37.25
CA ALA A 2 10.73 -3.41 -36.10
C ALA A 2 10.19 -2.41 -35.08
N ARG A 3 8.94 -2.60 -34.66
CA ARG A 3 8.31 -1.80 -33.62
C ARG A 3 9.01 -2.16 -32.32
N ASP A 4 9.68 -1.20 -31.72
CA ASP A 4 10.15 -1.29 -30.34
C ASP A 4 8.91 -1.42 -29.45
N ASP A 5 8.53 -2.66 -29.14
CA ASP A 5 7.48 -3.02 -28.19
C ASP A 5 8.06 -2.95 -26.76
N ALA A 6 8.75 -1.84 -26.46
CA ALA A 6 9.11 -1.50 -25.09
C ALA A 6 7.82 -1.03 -24.43
N SER A 7 7.05 -1.98 -23.88
CA SER A 7 5.97 -1.70 -22.95
C SER A 7 6.49 -0.67 -21.96
N GLU A 8 6.01 0.58 -22.05
CA GLU A 8 6.33 1.59 -21.03
C GLU A 8 6.04 0.96 -19.67
N PRO A 9 6.91 1.15 -18.66
CA PRO A 9 6.69 0.54 -17.35
C PRO A 9 5.31 0.99 -16.87
N ALA A 10 4.38 0.04 -16.80
CA ALA A 10 3.04 0.31 -16.29
C ALA A 10 3.22 0.86 -14.87
N ALA A 11 2.65 2.03 -14.59
CA ALA A 11 2.79 2.64 -13.27
C ALA A 11 2.33 1.65 -12.19
N ARG A 12 3.10 1.55 -11.11
CA ARG A 12 2.92 0.60 -10.01
C ARG A 12 2.44 1.34 -8.77
N LEU A 13 1.38 0.81 -8.17
CA LEU A 13 0.88 1.22 -6.86
C LEU A 13 1.43 0.26 -5.81
N ILE A 14 2.34 0.76 -4.97
CA ILE A 14 3.08 -0.03 -3.99
C ILE A 14 2.52 0.27 -2.60
N PHE A 15 1.97 -0.74 -1.96
CA PHE A 15 1.47 -0.69 -0.59
C PHE A 15 2.54 -1.27 0.35
N VAL A 16 3.10 -0.44 1.22
CA VAL A 16 4.11 -0.86 2.19
C VAL A 16 3.49 -0.91 3.58
N TYR A 17 3.30 -2.13 4.07
CA TYR A 17 2.77 -2.41 5.40
C TYR A 17 3.88 -2.30 6.46
N ASN A 18 3.56 -1.65 7.59
CA ASN A 18 4.46 -1.59 8.74
C ASN A 18 4.42 -2.90 9.56
N ALA A 19 4.76 -4.00 8.91
CA ALA A 19 4.94 -5.33 9.46
C ALA A 19 6.15 -5.97 8.77
N ASP A 20 6.80 -6.94 9.41
CA ASP A 20 7.89 -7.69 8.79
C ASP A 20 7.34 -8.99 8.16
N SER A 21 7.90 -9.40 7.02
CA SER A 21 7.46 -10.57 6.24
C SER A 21 7.49 -11.90 7.03
N GLY A 22 8.37 -11.99 8.05
CA GLY A 22 8.49 -13.17 8.94
C GLY A 22 7.54 -13.17 10.14
N VAL A 23 6.78 -12.10 10.38
CA VAL A 23 5.87 -11.97 11.55
C VAL A 23 4.40 -11.88 11.16
N TRP A 24 4.02 -12.29 9.94
CA TRP A 24 2.62 -12.45 9.56
C TRP A 24 2.08 -13.75 10.18
N PRO A 25 1.29 -13.71 11.26
CA PRO A 25 1.11 -14.91 12.06
C PRO A 25 -0.15 -15.65 11.65
N TRP A 26 -0.03 -16.96 11.70
CA TRP A 26 -0.91 -17.84 12.44
C TRP A 26 -1.46 -17.21 13.75
N ILE A 27 -2.32 -16.19 13.66
CA ILE A 27 -3.16 -15.78 14.81
C ILE A 27 -4.44 -16.57 14.70
N GLU A 28 -4.36 -17.83 15.12
CA GLU A 28 -5.48 -18.47 15.82
C GLU A 28 -6.01 -17.48 16.87
N GLY A 29 -7.33 -17.30 16.87
CA GLY A 29 -7.98 -16.13 17.42
C GLY A 29 -7.55 -15.75 18.84
N MET A 30 -7.10 -14.51 18.99
CA MET A 30 -7.19 -13.70 20.21
C MET A 30 -6.78 -12.28 19.80
N ALA A 31 -7.70 -11.49 19.25
CA ALA A 31 -8.24 -10.34 19.99
C ALA A 31 -7.30 -9.84 21.10
N GLN A 32 -6.59 -8.74 20.80
CA GLN A 32 -6.17 -7.69 21.74
C GLN A 32 -5.77 -8.15 23.14
N LYS A 33 -4.50 -8.53 23.34
CA LYS A 33 -3.70 -8.30 24.57
C LYS A 33 -2.52 -9.27 24.66
N LEU A 34 -1.43 -8.78 25.25
CA LEU A 34 -0.43 -9.56 26.00
C LEU A 34 0.78 -10.16 25.28
N PHE A 35 1.28 -9.58 24.18
CA PHE A 35 2.73 -9.67 23.93
C PHE A 35 3.30 -8.35 23.42
N ALA A 36 3.84 -7.64 24.41
CA ALA A 36 4.81 -6.54 24.48
C ALA A 36 5.03 -5.57 23.30
N PRO A 37 5.26 -4.28 23.64
CA PRO A 37 4.99 -3.12 22.80
C PRO A 37 6.28 -2.48 22.28
N GLU A 38 6.38 -2.25 20.98
CA GLU A 38 7.21 -1.18 20.38
C GLU A 38 7.09 -1.27 18.86
N ARG A 39 6.55 -0.20 18.25
CA ARG A 39 6.32 0.07 16.82
C ARG A 39 4.84 0.15 16.48
N TYR A 40 4.46 1.32 16.00
CA TYR A 40 3.11 1.76 15.63
C TYR A 40 2.24 0.64 15.07
N PRO A 41 0.98 0.50 15.53
CA PRO A 41 0.03 -0.40 14.88
C PRO A 41 0.01 -0.08 13.38
N CYS A 42 0.10 -1.11 12.54
CA CYS A 42 0.07 -0.93 11.10
C CYS A 42 -1.33 -0.44 10.67
N SER A 43 -1.53 0.87 10.60
CA SER A 43 -2.81 1.49 10.25
C SER A 43 -3.28 1.06 8.87
N LEU A 44 -2.37 0.90 7.91
CA LEU A 44 -2.69 0.34 6.60
C LEU A 44 -3.24 -1.09 6.70
N CYS A 45 -2.67 -1.94 7.56
CA CYS A 45 -3.17 -3.29 7.79
C CYS A 45 -4.60 -3.27 8.36
N LEU A 46 -4.87 -2.40 9.35
CA LEU A 46 -6.19 -2.24 9.96
C LEU A 46 -7.24 -1.71 8.97
N LEU A 47 -6.83 -0.83 8.06
CA LEU A 47 -7.71 -0.27 7.03
C LEU A 47 -8.04 -1.31 5.94
N THR A 48 -7.11 -2.22 5.60
CA THR A 48 -7.27 -3.08 4.41
C THR A 48 -7.60 -4.54 4.72
N TYR A 49 -7.37 -5.03 5.94
CA TYR A 49 -7.65 -6.40 6.36
C TYR A 49 -8.61 -6.50 7.57
N GLY A 50 -9.45 -7.53 7.54
CA GLY A 50 -10.16 -8.04 8.72
C GLY A 50 -9.37 -9.16 9.41
N ARG A 51 -10.05 -10.02 10.17
CA ARG A 51 -9.42 -11.09 10.96
C ARG A 51 -8.64 -12.14 10.15
N LEU A 52 -9.07 -12.42 8.92
CA LEU A 52 -8.54 -13.52 8.10
C LEU A 52 -8.21 -13.11 6.65
N MET A 53 -8.77 -12.00 6.17
CA MET A 53 -8.69 -11.64 4.76
C MET A 53 -8.85 -10.15 4.52
N MET A 54 -8.44 -9.72 3.33
CA MET A 54 -8.61 -8.37 2.82
C MET A 54 -10.11 -8.03 2.71
N TYR A 55 -10.51 -6.82 3.11
CA TYR A 55 -11.91 -6.38 2.95
C TYR A 55 -12.32 -6.41 1.47
N SER A 56 -13.52 -6.91 1.20
CA SER A 56 -13.98 -7.17 -0.17
C SER A 56 -14.17 -5.89 -0.99
N ASP A 57 -14.58 -4.79 -0.36
CA ASP A 57 -14.70 -3.46 -0.97
C ASP A 57 -13.33 -2.88 -1.33
N TRP A 58 -12.37 -2.93 -0.42
CA TRP A 58 -10.99 -2.54 -0.65
C TRP A 58 -10.34 -3.35 -1.77
N ARG A 59 -10.46 -4.68 -1.73
CA ARG A 59 -9.94 -5.56 -2.78
C ARG A 59 -10.54 -5.20 -4.13
N ARG A 60 -11.87 -5.04 -4.20
CA ARG A 60 -12.54 -4.66 -5.46
C ARG A 60 -12.06 -3.30 -5.97
N PHE A 61 -11.86 -2.34 -5.07
CA PHE A 61 -11.34 -1.02 -5.40
C PHE A 61 -9.93 -1.10 -6.00
N VAL A 62 -8.97 -1.66 -5.25
CA VAL A 62 -7.56 -1.68 -5.66
C VAL A 62 -7.38 -2.46 -6.96
N PHE A 63 -8.02 -3.62 -7.10
CA PHE A 63 -7.88 -4.46 -8.30
C PHE A 63 -8.53 -3.86 -9.56
N ARG A 64 -9.44 -2.88 -9.42
CA ARG A 64 -10.00 -2.13 -10.55
C ARG A 64 -9.12 -0.99 -11.05
N LEU A 65 -8.11 -0.56 -10.29
CA LEU A 65 -7.18 0.47 -10.75
C LEU A 65 -6.35 -0.07 -11.92
N PRO A 66 -6.15 0.68 -13.01
CA PRO A 66 -5.35 0.26 -14.19
C PRO A 66 -3.84 0.38 -13.95
N LEU A 67 -3.39 0.03 -12.74
CA LEU A 67 -2.00 0.06 -12.30
C LEU A 67 -1.57 -1.36 -11.95
N GLU A 68 -0.28 -1.65 -11.95
CA GLU A 68 0.23 -2.85 -11.29
C GLU A 68 0.17 -2.65 -9.76
N LYS A 69 -0.14 -3.70 -9.00
CA LYS A 69 -0.31 -3.64 -7.54
C LYS A 69 0.82 -4.41 -6.91
N VAL A 70 1.58 -3.76 -6.05
CA VAL A 70 2.67 -4.39 -5.29
C VAL A 70 2.34 -4.24 -3.82
N PHE A 71 2.38 -5.35 -3.08
CA PHE A 71 2.15 -5.37 -1.64
C PHE A 71 3.44 -5.83 -0.97
N LEU A 72 4.01 -5.01 -0.09
CA LEU A 72 5.28 -5.27 0.57
C LEU A 72 5.16 -5.07 2.08
N HIS A 73 5.93 -5.84 2.82
CA HIS A 73 6.30 -5.58 4.20
C HIS A 73 7.44 -4.55 4.28
N ARG A 74 7.66 -3.95 5.44
CA ARG A 74 8.70 -2.91 5.59
C ARG A 74 10.11 -3.45 5.32
N ASP A 75 10.38 -4.70 5.68
CA ASP A 75 11.67 -5.36 5.44
C ASP A 75 11.85 -5.69 3.94
N GLU A 76 10.79 -6.01 3.23
CA GLU A 76 10.79 -6.22 1.78
C GLU A 76 11.01 -4.90 1.04
N ALA A 77 10.37 -3.82 1.50
CA ALA A 77 10.58 -2.48 0.96
C ALA A 77 12.02 -2.00 1.18
N ALA A 78 12.56 -2.20 2.39
CA ALA A 78 13.95 -1.87 2.71
C ALA A 78 14.95 -2.66 1.84
N ARG A 79 14.73 -3.97 1.64
CA ARG A 79 15.55 -4.80 0.73
C ARG A 79 15.49 -4.34 -0.73
N LYS A 80 14.38 -3.71 -1.14
CA LYS A 80 14.22 -3.10 -2.47
C LYS A 80 14.79 -1.68 -2.56
N GLY A 81 15.39 -1.16 -1.49
CA GLY A 81 15.95 0.19 -1.45
C GLY A 81 14.89 1.29 -1.37
N LEU A 82 13.64 0.95 -1.04
CA LEU A 82 12.58 1.95 -0.84
C LEU A 82 12.77 2.61 0.53
N SER A 83 12.69 3.94 0.55
CA SER A 83 12.84 4.75 1.76
C SER A 83 11.63 5.67 1.94
N ALA A 84 10.86 5.43 3.00
CA ALA A 84 9.80 6.30 3.48
C ALA A 84 9.50 5.97 4.94
N GLU A 85 8.68 6.81 5.60
CA GLU A 85 8.07 6.43 6.87
C GLU A 85 6.98 5.38 6.62
N TRP A 86 7.04 4.25 7.33
CA TRP A 86 6.08 3.16 7.19
C TRP A 86 4.96 3.25 8.23
N PRO A 87 3.71 2.89 7.89
CA PRO A 87 3.24 2.37 6.60
C PRO A 87 3.10 3.48 5.54
N ALA A 88 3.13 3.14 4.26
CA ALA A 88 2.96 4.11 3.18
C ALA A 88 2.30 3.49 1.93
N VAL A 89 1.71 4.34 1.09
CA VAL A 89 1.35 4.00 -0.29
C VAL A 89 2.19 4.84 -1.24
N LEU A 90 2.91 4.17 -2.14
CA LEU A 90 3.82 4.79 -3.10
C LEU A 90 3.31 4.60 -4.53
N LEU A 91 3.60 5.54 -5.40
CA LEU A 91 3.41 5.46 -6.84
C LEU A 91 4.76 5.45 -7.53
N ASP A 92 5.06 4.36 -8.19
CA ASP A 92 6.22 4.25 -9.06
C ASP A 92 5.74 4.40 -10.51
N THR A 93 6.06 5.54 -11.12
CA THR A 93 5.69 5.88 -12.50
C THR A 93 6.64 5.26 -13.53
N GLY A 94 7.63 4.48 -13.08
CA GLY A 94 8.76 4.03 -13.89
C GLY A 94 9.74 5.13 -14.27
N ARG A 95 9.54 6.37 -13.77
CA ARG A 95 10.38 7.54 -14.03
C ARG A 95 10.87 8.12 -12.72
N GLY A 96 12.08 7.74 -12.31
CA GLY A 96 12.71 8.21 -11.08
C GLY A 96 12.29 7.44 -9.84
N GLU A 97 12.41 8.08 -8.67
CA GLU A 97 12.06 7.47 -7.39
C GLU A 97 10.53 7.42 -7.19
N PRO A 98 10.01 6.38 -6.52
CA PRO A 98 8.59 6.30 -6.18
C PRO A 98 8.12 7.49 -5.35
N ILE A 99 6.96 8.03 -5.70
CA ILE A 99 6.33 9.17 -5.04
C ILE A 99 5.48 8.65 -3.88
N VAL A 100 5.59 9.26 -2.69
CA VAL A 100 4.67 8.98 -1.59
C VAL A 100 3.29 9.57 -1.91
N LEU A 101 2.30 8.72 -2.17
CA LEU A 101 0.91 9.15 -2.39
C LEU A 101 0.15 9.33 -1.07
N VAL A 102 0.42 8.44 -0.10
CA VAL A 102 -0.19 8.50 1.22
C VAL A 102 0.88 8.16 2.25
N SER A 103 1.15 9.11 3.14
CA SER A 103 2.16 9.01 4.18
C SER A 103 1.70 8.20 5.39
N ALA A 104 2.65 7.81 6.24
CA ALA A 104 2.35 7.19 7.53
C ALA A 104 1.48 8.09 8.41
N ALA A 105 1.74 9.40 8.44
CA ALA A 105 0.96 10.36 9.22
C ALA A 105 -0.52 10.40 8.76
N GLU A 106 -0.77 10.46 7.46
CA GLU A 106 -2.13 10.41 6.90
C GLU A 106 -2.82 9.08 7.22
N LEU A 107 -2.13 7.95 7.01
CA LEU A 107 -2.68 6.62 7.31
C LEU A 107 -3.02 6.44 8.80
N ASN A 108 -2.18 6.97 9.68
CA ASN A 108 -2.40 6.91 11.13
C ASN A 108 -3.55 7.81 11.61
N ALA A 109 -3.85 8.88 10.87
CA ALA A 109 -4.99 9.75 11.15
C ALA A 109 -6.32 9.21 10.56
N MET A 110 -6.26 8.24 9.64
CA MET A 110 -7.46 7.69 8.99
C MET A 110 -8.17 6.64 9.84
N GLN A 111 -9.47 6.82 10.02
CA GLN A 111 -10.33 5.88 10.76
C GLN A 111 -11.02 4.86 9.84
N HIS A 112 -11.21 5.19 8.57
CA HIS A 112 -12.04 4.40 7.65
C HIS A 112 -11.37 4.23 6.29
N ARG A 113 -11.41 3.01 5.77
CA ARG A 113 -10.83 2.64 4.48
C ARG A 113 -11.46 3.35 3.29
N GLN A 114 -12.70 3.80 3.41
CA GLN A 114 -13.36 4.61 2.39
C GLN A 114 -12.63 5.95 2.19
N ALA A 115 -12.10 6.55 3.25
CA ALA A 115 -11.28 7.75 3.17
C ALA A 115 -9.97 7.48 2.42
N LEU A 116 -9.33 6.32 2.68
CA LEU A 116 -8.14 5.89 1.95
C LEU A 116 -8.44 5.68 0.46
N MET A 117 -9.55 5.03 0.11
CA MET A 117 -9.95 4.84 -1.30
C MET A 117 -10.20 6.18 -2.01
N ALA A 118 -10.89 7.12 -1.33
CA ALA A 118 -11.15 8.44 -1.87
C ALA A 118 -9.86 9.24 -2.11
N LEU A 119 -8.98 9.28 -1.10
CA LEU A 119 -7.70 9.99 -1.20
C LEU A 119 -6.82 9.39 -2.31
N LEU A 120 -6.75 8.06 -2.44
CA LEU A 120 -5.99 7.43 -3.51
C LEU A 120 -6.51 7.82 -4.89
N LEU A 121 -7.84 7.86 -5.10
CA LEU A 121 -8.39 8.30 -6.39
C LEU A 121 -8.04 9.75 -6.71
N GLU A 122 -8.16 10.64 -5.72
CA GLU A 122 -7.81 12.05 -5.85
C GLU A 122 -6.35 12.21 -6.27
N ARG A 123 -5.42 11.65 -5.48
CA ARG A 123 -3.98 11.76 -5.73
C ARG A 123 -3.56 11.12 -7.05
N LEU A 124 -4.13 9.98 -7.42
CA LEU A 124 -3.84 9.31 -8.69
C LEU A 124 -4.32 10.12 -9.91
N LYS A 125 -5.37 10.92 -9.77
CA LYS A 125 -5.78 11.88 -10.82
C LYS A 125 -4.85 13.09 -10.88
N GLU A 126 -4.38 13.57 -9.73
CA GLU A 126 -3.41 14.68 -9.65
C GLU A 126 -2.08 14.33 -10.34
N THR A 127 -1.60 13.09 -10.18
CA THR A 127 -0.37 12.61 -10.83
C THR A 127 -0.54 12.31 -12.32
N GLY A 128 -1.78 12.33 -12.84
CA GLY A 128 -2.07 12.11 -14.26
C GLY A 128 -1.97 10.65 -14.72
N VAL A 129 -1.74 9.69 -13.81
CA VAL A 129 -1.72 8.25 -14.14
C VAL A 129 -3.12 7.66 -14.31
N LEU A 130 -4.14 8.34 -13.79
CA LEU A 130 -5.54 8.07 -14.09
C LEU A 130 -6.12 9.22 -14.91
N ALA A 131 -7.01 8.90 -15.86
CA ALA A 131 -7.82 9.89 -16.55
C ALA A 131 -8.62 10.72 -15.53
N ARG A 132 -8.69 12.03 -15.76
CA ARG A 132 -9.39 12.99 -14.90
C ARG A 132 -10.89 12.70 -14.83
#